data_AF-A0A522PTS7-F1
#
_entry.id   AF-A0A522PTS7-F1
#
_cell.length_a   1.000
_cell.length_b   1.000
_cell.length_c   1.000
_cell.angle_alpha   90.00
_cell.angle_beta   90.00
_cell.angle_gamma   90.00
#
_symmetry.space_group_name_H-M   'P 1'
#
loop_
_entity.id
_entity.type
_entity.pdbx_description
1 polymer ?
#
loop_
_entity_poly.entity_id
_entity_poly.type
_entity_poly.pdbx_seq_one_letter_code
_entity_poly.pdbx_strand_id
1 'polypeptide(L)'
;MSPILALRRLGGLALGLLSACLLVLAIGAVAAGPVAAAEPPVPVTPTVITVIQAPTSVVVGSKVSLEVRVTTPDGTPVADARVLLALDGTLLRGDRSDQNGLVKLDIRDTEITRAHTASLHFSYAGDRTHGASSLTRSLVVAAASLKVVTVPAVPGMQFRLGSTTVTSGKDGVATILVPVTGSYLLTPSFDLGPGATSRVSFLRWQDGIFTPARNVHVTGDTVLVLGLRVAVQASIQMVDEDGQVIPPASIDSMSLSSSDGQTVTLTSFADLWWIAASATSRPEGLASVATVYRVNDVMIAGTNVVNQGQTTWIPTAGSTLKVPVLLFALTVSTRDAFFGGALQGPLELIYPDASVARATVGPSGDVDFGTLPRGQYTLIFHTQGLSPPTPVALSRSQTALIRIVTYLDLAVTGAILLLLAVLLVVLGRRHQLIHAYGRGREVLLDPHQALAVGRAIEPLVSLASGLDRAVGLRSMDADHGRPDVAGRRTAFERRAVGLRARADGTASRLATRLTSLAALSARLDSLAWGPGGHGIFIAIVIVAVVVLVIAGLAAGLTPAALIGWLGSRP
;
A
#
# COMPACT_ATOMS: atom_id res chain seq x y z
N MET A 1 -2.40 -62.38 -53.89
CA MET A 1 -3.51 -62.67 -54.83
C MET A 1 -3.70 -61.38 -55.62
N SER A 2 -2.96 -61.10 -56.69
CA SER A 2 -2.76 -61.84 -57.96
C SER A 2 -4.03 -61.87 -58.85
N PRO A 3 -3.91 -61.69 -60.18
CA PRO A 3 -4.93 -61.03 -61.00
C PRO A 3 -5.49 -61.90 -62.15
N ILE A 4 -6.50 -61.40 -62.86
CA ILE A 4 -7.25 -62.03 -63.95
C ILE A 4 -7.78 -60.91 -64.88
N LEU A 5 -7.83 -60.93 -66.23
CA LEU A 5 -7.26 -61.71 -67.36
C LEU A 5 -7.21 -60.70 -68.57
N ALA A 6 -6.24 -60.66 -69.51
CA ALA A 6 -6.06 -61.48 -70.74
C ALA A 6 -7.21 -61.37 -71.80
N LEU A 7 -7.07 -61.55 -73.14
CA LEU A 7 -5.98 -62.00 -74.04
C LEU A 7 -6.34 -61.76 -75.56
N ARG A 8 -5.40 -62.05 -76.50
CA ARG A 8 -5.50 -62.39 -77.97
C ARG A 8 -5.17 -61.27 -78.99
N ARG A 9 -4.19 -61.39 -79.93
CA ARG A 9 -3.88 -62.37 -81.05
C ARG A 9 -4.70 -62.08 -82.33
N LEU A 10 -4.27 -62.15 -83.61
CA LEU A 10 -3.07 -62.56 -84.41
C LEU A 10 -2.92 -61.60 -85.64
N GLY A 11 -1.95 -61.64 -86.58
CA GLY A 11 -0.66 -62.38 -86.68
C GLY A 11 -0.35 -63.06 -88.06
N GLY A 12 0.50 -62.45 -88.92
CA GLY A 12 1.07 -63.00 -90.17
C GLY A 12 0.73 -62.22 -91.47
N LEU A 13 1.38 -62.34 -92.64
CA LEU A 13 2.76 -62.70 -93.07
C LEU A 13 2.83 -62.72 -94.63
N ALA A 14 3.74 -61.93 -95.21
CA ALA A 14 4.59 -62.23 -96.40
C ALA A 14 4.08 -62.32 -97.87
N LEU A 15 5.06 -62.07 -98.77
CA LEU A 15 5.11 -62.17 -100.26
C LEU A 15 4.20 -61.21 -101.09
N GLY A 16 4.65 -60.64 -102.22
CA GLY A 16 6.00 -60.68 -102.81
C GLY A 16 6.18 -59.85 -104.10
N LEU A 17 7.46 -59.66 -104.45
CA LEU A 17 8.07 -59.68 -105.79
C LEU A 17 7.71 -58.64 -106.88
N LEU A 18 8.74 -57.87 -107.23
CA LEU A 18 9.25 -57.58 -108.60
C LEU A 18 8.26 -57.20 -109.71
N SER A 19 8.37 -55.95 -110.18
CA SER A 19 8.72 -55.72 -111.59
C SER A 19 9.43 -54.37 -111.76
N ALA A 20 10.56 -54.38 -112.47
CA ALA A 20 11.35 -53.20 -112.80
C ALA A 20 11.56 -53.15 -114.32
N CYS A 21 11.42 -51.95 -114.91
CA CYS A 21 11.88 -51.49 -116.24
C CYS A 21 11.07 -50.23 -116.60
N LEU A 22 11.58 -49.24 -117.34
CA LEU A 22 12.94 -48.79 -117.62
C LEU A 22 12.80 -47.38 -118.26
N LEU A 23 13.83 -46.55 -118.19
CA LEU A 23 14.16 -45.53 -119.22
C LEU A 23 13.14 -44.39 -119.49
N VAL A 24 13.52 -43.14 -119.15
CA VAL A 24 13.81 -42.09 -120.16
C VAL A 24 14.92 -41.19 -119.61
N LEU A 25 15.94 -40.95 -120.43
CA LEU A 25 16.98 -39.95 -120.18
C LEU A 25 16.41 -38.56 -120.48
N ALA A 26 16.47 -37.62 -119.53
CA ALA A 26 16.17 -36.21 -119.79
C ALA A 26 17.21 -35.32 -119.11
N ILE A 27 18.20 -34.88 -119.90
CA ILE A 27 19.18 -33.87 -119.49
C ILE A 27 18.43 -32.54 -119.38
N GLY A 28 18.12 -32.12 -118.16
CA GLY A 28 17.45 -30.87 -117.85
C GLY A 28 18.35 -29.95 -117.04
N ALA A 29 19.21 -29.18 -117.72
CA ALA A 29 19.96 -28.11 -117.10
C ALA A 29 19.01 -26.97 -116.71
N VAL A 30 18.37 -27.07 -115.54
CA VAL A 30 17.68 -25.94 -114.93
C VAL A 30 18.75 -25.01 -114.40
N ALA A 31 18.83 -23.82 -115.01
CA ALA A 31 19.82 -22.82 -114.66
C ALA A 31 19.78 -22.52 -113.15
N ALA A 32 20.96 -22.48 -112.54
CA ALA A 32 21.14 -21.68 -111.34
C ALA A 32 20.82 -20.24 -111.73
N GLY A 33 19.61 -19.77 -111.39
CA GLY A 33 19.30 -18.35 -111.44
C GLY A 33 20.36 -17.60 -110.64
N PRO A 34 20.76 -16.38 -111.04
CA PRO A 34 21.73 -15.63 -110.27
C PRO A 34 21.21 -15.50 -108.84
N VAL A 35 21.93 -16.10 -107.90
CA VAL A 35 21.81 -15.71 -106.50
C VAL A 35 22.14 -14.24 -106.50
N ALA A 36 21.11 -13.39 -106.34
CA ALA A 36 21.33 -11.96 -106.15
C ALA A 36 22.29 -11.86 -104.98
N ALA A 37 23.52 -11.40 -105.26
CA ALA A 37 24.54 -11.28 -104.24
C ALA A 37 23.94 -10.40 -103.15
N ALA A 38 23.75 -10.99 -101.96
CA ALA A 38 23.17 -10.26 -100.85
C ALA A 38 24.03 -9.02 -100.64
N GLU A 39 23.39 -7.86 -100.74
CA GLU A 39 24.04 -6.56 -100.54
C GLU A 39 24.82 -6.65 -99.22
N PRO A 40 26.14 -6.34 -99.20
CA PRO A 40 26.96 -6.56 -98.03
C PRO A 40 26.31 -5.82 -96.84
N PRO A 41 26.13 -6.49 -95.69
CA PRO A 41 25.39 -5.90 -94.58
C PRO A 41 26.02 -4.58 -94.21
N VAL A 42 25.21 -3.51 -94.23
CA VAL A 42 25.66 -2.15 -93.90
C VAL A 42 26.38 -2.23 -92.55
N PRO A 43 27.64 -1.74 -92.45
CA PRO A 43 28.40 -1.85 -91.22
C PRO A 43 27.71 -1.05 -90.12
N VAL A 44 27.16 -1.76 -89.13
CA VAL A 44 26.55 -1.15 -87.95
C VAL A 44 27.62 -0.78 -86.93
N THR A 45 27.56 0.45 -86.41
CA THR A 45 28.45 0.91 -85.35
C THR A 45 28.07 0.20 -84.05
N PRO A 46 28.97 -0.52 -83.37
CA PRO A 46 28.65 -1.16 -82.09
C PRO A 46 28.20 -0.12 -81.05
N THR A 47 27.44 -0.57 -80.04
CA THR A 47 26.97 0.30 -78.95
C THR A 47 27.28 -0.31 -77.58
N VAL A 48 27.24 0.54 -76.54
CA VAL A 48 27.45 0.18 -75.14
C VAL A 48 26.37 0.87 -74.31
N ILE A 49 25.73 0.11 -73.42
CA ILE A 49 24.86 0.67 -72.36
C ILE A 49 25.71 0.85 -71.11
N THR A 50 25.61 2.01 -70.47
CA THR A 50 26.25 2.32 -69.18
C THR A 50 25.19 2.78 -68.16
N VAL A 51 25.34 2.43 -66.89
CA VAL A 51 24.48 2.97 -65.82
C VAL A 51 25.02 4.33 -65.39
N ILE A 52 24.15 5.33 -65.40
CA ILE A 52 24.40 6.66 -64.84
C ILE A 52 23.89 6.71 -63.40
N GLN A 53 22.68 6.19 -63.15
CA GLN A 53 22.09 6.11 -61.81
C GLN A 53 21.29 4.82 -61.64
N ALA A 54 21.68 3.99 -60.66
CA ALA A 54 20.86 2.91 -60.14
C ALA A 54 21.27 2.63 -58.68
N PRO A 55 20.32 2.42 -57.74
CA PRO A 55 20.68 2.00 -56.39
C PRO A 55 21.21 0.56 -56.38
N THR A 56 22.08 0.25 -55.43
CA THR A 56 22.59 -1.12 -55.20
C THR A 56 21.67 -1.95 -54.30
N SER A 57 20.84 -1.29 -53.49
CA SER A 57 19.84 -1.94 -52.64
C SER A 57 18.58 -1.07 -52.46
N VAL A 58 17.43 -1.74 -52.32
CA VAL A 58 16.10 -1.15 -52.10
C VAL A 58 15.27 -2.07 -51.21
N VAL A 59 14.18 -1.58 -50.62
CA VAL A 59 13.23 -2.40 -49.85
C VAL A 59 12.09 -2.89 -50.76
N VAL A 60 11.48 -4.04 -50.45
CA VAL A 60 10.23 -4.47 -51.12
C VAL A 60 9.19 -3.33 -51.12
N GLY A 61 8.49 -3.17 -52.25
CA GLY A 61 7.54 -2.08 -52.47
C GLY A 61 8.14 -0.69 -52.69
N SER A 62 9.48 -0.56 -52.85
CA SER A 62 10.10 0.71 -53.23
C SER A 62 9.81 1.06 -54.70
N LYS A 63 9.50 2.33 -54.99
CA LYS A 63 9.65 2.88 -56.35
C LYS A 63 11.12 3.20 -56.61
N VAL A 64 11.66 2.79 -57.76
CA VAL A 64 13.07 2.99 -58.14
C VAL A 64 13.15 3.81 -59.41
N SER A 65 14.03 4.83 -59.42
CA SER A 65 14.41 5.56 -60.63
C SER A 65 15.76 5.05 -61.12
N LEU A 66 15.86 4.82 -62.43
CA LEU A 66 17.03 4.29 -63.12
C LEU A 66 17.38 5.24 -64.28
N GLU A 67 18.67 5.50 -64.47
CA GLU A 67 19.17 6.26 -65.61
C GLU A 67 20.35 5.52 -66.25
N VAL A 68 20.25 5.30 -67.55
CA VAL A 68 21.28 4.65 -68.36
C VAL A 68 21.63 5.49 -69.59
N ARG A 69 22.85 5.35 -70.11
CA ARG A 69 23.29 6.01 -71.34
C ARG A 69 23.68 4.98 -72.40
N VAL A 70 23.22 5.20 -73.63
CA VAL A 70 23.66 4.46 -74.81
C VAL A 70 24.69 5.31 -75.57
N THR A 71 25.89 4.77 -75.77
CA THR A 71 26.94 5.40 -76.60
C THR A 71 27.54 4.39 -77.57
N THR A 72 28.25 4.89 -78.57
CA THR A 72 29.26 4.12 -79.32
C THR A 72 30.53 3.93 -78.47
N PRO A 73 31.50 3.07 -78.86
CA PRO A 73 32.75 2.87 -78.11
C PRO A 73 33.65 4.10 -78.00
N ASP A 74 33.57 5.03 -78.96
CA ASP A 74 34.23 6.34 -78.94
C ASP A 74 33.53 7.36 -78.03
N GLY A 75 32.39 6.98 -77.42
CA GLY A 75 31.65 7.80 -76.46
C GLY A 75 30.59 8.72 -77.08
N THR A 76 30.41 8.70 -78.41
CA THR A 76 29.36 9.46 -79.08
C THR A 76 27.97 8.97 -78.62
N PRO A 77 27.07 9.85 -78.16
CA PRO A 77 25.74 9.44 -77.72
C PRO A 77 24.85 8.92 -78.85
N VAL A 78 24.09 7.86 -78.60
CA VAL A 78 23.08 7.35 -79.54
C VAL A 78 21.71 7.88 -79.13
N ALA A 79 21.16 8.82 -79.89
CA ALA A 79 19.83 9.40 -79.67
C ALA A 79 18.71 8.52 -80.27
N ASP A 80 17.48 8.64 -79.74
CA ASP A 80 16.28 7.87 -80.13
C ASP A 80 16.39 6.33 -79.95
N ALA A 81 17.47 5.84 -79.35
CA ALA A 81 17.70 4.42 -79.05
C ALA A 81 16.71 3.92 -78.00
N ARG A 82 15.85 2.97 -78.38
CA ARG A 82 14.84 2.39 -77.49
C ARG A 82 15.45 1.32 -76.58
N VAL A 83 15.73 1.67 -75.32
CA VAL A 83 16.22 0.73 -74.30
C VAL A 83 15.06 0.09 -73.56
N LEU A 84 15.08 -1.23 -73.45
CA LEU A 84 14.14 -2.03 -72.67
C LEU A 84 14.74 -2.37 -71.30
N LEU A 85 13.89 -2.37 -70.26
CA LEU A 85 14.19 -2.78 -68.89
C LEU A 85 13.44 -4.07 -68.57
N ALA A 86 14.16 -5.12 -68.21
CA ALA A 86 13.62 -6.31 -67.59
C ALA A 86 14.14 -6.47 -66.15
N LEU A 87 13.27 -6.98 -65.27
CA LEU A 87 13.55 -7.36 -63.89
C LEU A 87 13.36 -8.88 -63.79
N ASP A 88 14.42 -9.61 -63.44
CA ASP A 88 14.41 -11.07 -63.30
C ASP A 88 13.89 -11.82 -64.54
N GLY A 89 14.25 -11.29 -65.71
CA GLY A 89 13.82 -11.79 -67.03
C GLY A 89 12.42 -11.34 -67.46
N THR A 90 11.64 -10.68 -66.58
CA THR A 90 10.32 -10.12 -66.92
C THR A 90 10.49 -8.72 -67.49
N LEU A 91 10.12 -8.51 -68.75
CA LEU A 91 10.11 -7.18 -69.38
C LEU A 91 9.10 -6.26 -68.64
N LEU A 92 9.59 -5.16 -68.09
CA LEU A 92 8.77 -4.17 -67.39
C LEU A 92 8.30 -3.06 -68.33
N ARG A 93 9.25 -2.38 -68.98
CA ARG A 93 8.99 -1.23 -69.87
C ARG A 93 10.19 -0.96 -70.78
N GLY A 94 10.11 0.08 -71.59
CA GLY A 94 11.26 0.65 -72.27
C GLY A 94 10.95 2.06 -72.74
N ASP A 95 11.98 2.88 -72.85
CA ASP A 95 11.90 4.28 -73.26
C ASP A 95 13.03 4.60 -74.25
N ARG A 96 13.00 5.78 -74.87
CA ARG A 96 13.98 6.21 -75.87
C ARG A 96 15.02 7.16 -75.28
N SER A 97 16.22 7.16 -75.87
CA SER A 97 17.27 8.08 -75.46
C SER A 97 17.07 9.49 -75.98
N ASP A 98 17.44 10.47 -75.16
CA ASP A 98 17.51 11.87 -75.55
C ASP A 98 18.73 12.17 -76.45
N GLN A 99 18.95 13.46 -76.76
CA GLN A 99 20.11 13.91 -77.55
C GLN A 99 21.48 13.63 -76.87
N ASN A 100 21.49 13.32 -75.57
CA ASN A 100 22.67 12.95 -74.79
C ASN A 100 22.81 11.43 -74.62
N GLY A 101 21.99 10.63 -75.32
CA GLY A 101 21.95 9.18 -75.22
C GLY A 101 21.34 8.66 -73.92
N LEU A 102 20.72 9.53 -73.10
CA LEU A 102 20.19 9.20 -71.78
C LEU A 102 18.76 8.65 -71.85
N VAL A 103 18.52 7.53 -71.17
CA VAL A 103 17.20 6.92 -70.99
C VAL A 103 16.86 6.89 -69.51
N LYS A 104 15.67 7.37 -69.16
CA LYS A 104 15.13 7.34 -67.79
C LYS A 104 14.05 6.28 -67.70
N LEU A 105 14.18 5.40 -66.71
CA LEU A 105 13.33 4.23 -66.51
C LEU A 105 12.94 4.16 -65.04
N ASP A 106 11.79 3.57 -64.72
CA ASP A 106 11.39 3.33 -63.33
C ASP A 106 11.03 1.85 -63.09
N ILE A 107 11.11 1.43 -61.82
CA ILE A 107 10.48 0.22 -61.32
C ILE A 107 9.40 0.68 -60.35
N ARG A 108 8.19 0.14 -60.47
CA ARG A 108 7.07 0.51 -59.58
C ARG A 108 7.17 -0.27 -58.27
N ASP A 109 6.60 0.32 -57.23
CA ASP A 109 6.33 -0.33 -55.96
C ASP A 109 5.67 -1.71 -56.12
N THR A 110 4.67 -1.82 -57.01
CA THR A 110 3.95 -3.07 -57.30
C THR A 110 4.79 -4.17 -57.98
N GLU A 111 6.01 -3.88 -58.42
CA GLU A 111 6.87 -4.84 -59.12
C GLU A 111 7.92 -5.46 -58.17
N ILE A 112 8.34 -4.72 -57.13
CA ILE A 112 9.34 -5.17 -56.15
C ILE A 112 8.65 -5.91 -54.99
N THR A 113 7.99 -7.03 -55.32
CA THR A 113 7.10 -7.74 -54.37
C THR A 113 7.78 -8.70 -53.41
N ARG A 114 9.06 -9.05 -53.62
CA ARG A 114 9.80 -10.07 -52.84
C ARG A 114 11.26 -9.67 -52.58
N ALA A 115 11.74 -9.91 -51.38
CA ALA A 115 13.14 -9.75 -50.99
C ALA A 115 14.02 -10.86 -51.58
N HIS A 116 15.02 -10.48 -52.38
CA HIS A 116 16.00 -11.34 -53.04
C HIS A 116 17.08 -10.48 -53.73
N THR A 117 18.13 -11.09 -54.28
CA THR A 117 19.02 -10.42 -55.22
C THR A 117 18.41 -10.49 -56.62
N ALA A 118 17.88 -9.36 -57.08
CA ALA A 118 17.24 -9.23 -58.39
C ALA A 118 18.26 -8.91 -59.50
N SER A 119 17.89 -9.24 -60.74
CA SER A 119 18.67 -8.98 -61.95
C SER A 119 18.00 -7.90 -62.80
N LEU A 120 18.63 -6.72 -62.87
CA LEU A 120 18.25 -5.64 -63.78
C LEU A 120 18.94 -5.88 -65.12
N HIS A 121 18.16 -6.11 -66.17
CA HIS A 121 18.68 -6.28 -67.52
C HIS A 121 18.18 -5.15 -68.42
N PHE A 122 19.13 -4.38 -68.95
CA PHE A 122 18.91 -3.34 -69.95
C PHE A 122 19.31 -3.88 -71.31
N SER A 123 18.48 -3.68 -72.34
CA SER A 123 18.79 -4.12 -73.70
C SER A 123 18.39 -3.09 -74.75
N TYR A 124 19.26 -2.92 -75.74
CA TYR A 124 19.03 -2.17 -76.96
C TYR A 124 19.18 -3.14 -78.14
N ALA A 125 18.14 -3.27 -78.97
CA ALA A 125 18.13 -4.23 -80.07
C ALA A 125 18.98 -3.79 -81.29
N GLY A 126 19.49 -2.56 -81.29
CA GLY A 126 20.11 -1.95 -82.46
C GLY A 126 19.10 -1.29 -83.40
N ASP A 127 19.62 -0.63 -84.42
CA ASP A 127 18.87 -0.02 -85.53
C ASP A 127 19.59 -0.29 -86.87
N ARG A 128 19.30 0.50 -87.92
CA ARG A 128 19.91 0.32 -89.27
C ARG A 128 21.39 0.73 -89.35
N THR A 129 21.88 1.43 -88.34
CA THR A 129 23.20 2.07 -88.24
C THR A 129 23.94 1.73 -86.95
N HIS A 130 23.25 1.25 -85.92
CA HIS A 130 23.81 0.91 -84.61
C HIS A 130 23.57 -0.56 -84.24
N GLY A 131 24.60 -1.24 -83.75
CA GLY A 131 24.53 -2.62 -83.28
C GLY A 131 23.82 -2.75 -81.93
N ALA A 132 23.28 -3.94 -81.66
CA ALA A 132 22.65 -4.28 -80.39
C ALA A 132 23.65 -4.23 -79.21
N SER A 133 23.14 -3.91 -78.03
CA SER A 133 23.91 -3.94 -76.78
C SER A 133 23.03 -4.29 -75.58
N SER A 134 23.63 -4.79 -74.51
CA SER A 134 22.91 -5.10 -73.28
C SER A 134 23.81 -4.95 -72.06
N LEU A 135 23.20 -4.74 -70.90
CA LEU A 135 23.87 -4.60 -69.61
C LEU A 135 23.04 -5.26 -68.52
N THR A 136 23.67 -6.09 -67.70
CA THR A 136 23.04 -6.70 -66.52
C THR A 136 23.67 -6.14 -65.24
N ARG A 137 22.85 -5.82 -64.24
CA ARG A 137 23.27 -5.37 -62.91
C ARG A 137 22.46 -6.06 -61.82
N SER A 138 23.09 -6.39 -60.70
CA SER A 138 22.41 -6.88 -59.52
C SER A 138 21.79 -5.73 -58.71
N LEU A 139 20.61 -5.98 -58.14
CA LEU A 139 19.92 -5.11 -57.20
C LEU A 139 19.53 -5.92 -55.97
N VAL A 140 19.96 -5.53 -54.78
CA VAL A 140 19.56 -6.21 -53.54
C VAL A 140 18.21 -5.69 -53.08
N VAL A 141 17.17 -6.53 -53.19
CA VAL A 141 15.85 -6.23 -52.61
C VAL A 141 15.80 -6.79 -51.19
N ALA A 142 15.79 -5.88 -50.21
CA ALA A 142 15.68 -6.19 -48.80
C ALA A 142 14.21 -6.37 -48.36
N ALA A 143 14.01 -7.15 -47.29
CA ALA A 143 12.71 -7.29 -46.63
C ALA A 143 12.27 -5.99 -45.95
N ALA A 144 10.97 -5.72 -45.95
CA ALA A 144 10.41 -4.55 -45.28
C ALA A 144 10.47 -4.68 -43.76
N SER A 145 10.73 -3.58 -43.07
CA SER A 145 10.74 -3.48 -41.62
C SER A 145 9.35 -3.08 -41.12
N LEU A 146 8.59 -4.04 -40.58
CA LEU A 146 7.40 -3.75 -39.79
C LEU A 146 7.82 -3.58 -38.32
N LYS A 147 7.81 -2.35 -37.82
CA LYS A 147 8.08 -2.03 -36.42
C LYS A 147 6.77 -1.89 -35.66
N VAL A 148 6.66 -2.56 -34.52
CA VAL A 148 5.57 -2.36 -33.57
C VAL A 148 6.15 -1.73 -32.30
N VAL A 149 5.71 -0.52 -31.99
CA VAL A 149 6.13 0.25 -30.82
C VAL A 149 5.04 0.19 -29.76
N THR A 150 5.39 -0.21 -28.55
CA THR A 150 4.46 -0.20 -27.41
C THR A 150 4.49 1.13 -26.68
N VAL A 151 3.32 1.63 -26.30
CA VAL A 151 3.15 2.82 -25.46
C VAL A 151 2.19 2.46 -24.32
N PRO A 152 2.60 2.50 -23.04
CA PRO A 152 3.98 2.62 -22.54
C PRO A 152 4.91 1.55 -23.12
N ALA A 153 6.23 1.80 -23.08
CA ALA A 153 7.22 0.82 -23.51
C ALA A 153 7.18 -0.43 -22.63
N VAL A 154 6.87 -1.58 -23.22
CA VAL A 154 6.77 -2.89 -22.54
C VAL A 154 7.76 -3.86 -23.17
N PRO A 155 8.79 -4.32 -22.44
CA PRO A 155 9.66 -5.40 -22.87
C PRO A 155 8.98 -6.77 -22.76
N GLY A 156 9.44 -7.73 -23.56
CA GLY A 156 9.00 -9.13 -23.42
C GLY A 156 7.65 -9.45 -24.07
N MET A 157 6.97 -8.47 -24.66
CA MET A 157 5.66 -8.68 -25.29
C MET A 157 5.82 -9.30 -26.68
N GLN A 158 5.10 -10.38 -26.94
CA GLN A 158 5.23 -11.13 -28.19
C GLN A 158 4.28 -10.62 -29.26
N PHE A 159 4.74 -10.58 -30.51
CA PHE A 159 3.96 -10.23 -31.69
C PHE A 159 4.10 -11.32 -32.74
N ARG A 160 2.99 -11.89 -33.16
CA ARG A 160 2.94 -12.87 -34.25
C ARG A 160 2.38 -12.23 -35.52
N LEU A 161 3.12 -12.33 -36.62
CA LEU A 161 2.73 -11.92 -37.97
C LEU A 161 2.76 -13.17 -38.87
N GLY A 162 1.59 -13.74 -39.14
CA GLY A 162 1.51 -15.05 -39.80
C GLY A 162 2.17 -16.15 -38.95
N SER A 163 3.26 -16.76 -39.47
CA SER A 163 4.07 -17.75 -38.77
C SER A 163 5.25 -17.17 -37.98
N THR A 164 5.63 -15.91 -38.23
CA THR A 164 6.78 -15.27 -37.58
C THR A 164 6.36 -14.69 -36.23
N THR A 165 7.08 -15.03 -35.16
CA THR A 165 6.90 -14.42 -33.84
C THR A 165 8.16 -13.68 -33.44
N VAL A 166 8.01 -12.46 -32.92
CA VAL A 166 9.09 -11.63 -32.36
C VAL A 166 8.69 -11.10 -30.98
N THR A 167 9.66 -10.61 -30.22
CA THR A 167 9.45 -10.07 -28.87
C THR A 167 9.95 -8.63 -28.79
N SER A 168 9.26 -7.76 -28.06
CA SER A 168 9.69 -6.37 -27.85
C SER A 168 10.95 -6.26 -26.98
N GLY A 169 11.83 -5.33 -27.36
CA GLY A 169 13.02 -4.95 -26.60
C GLY A 169 12.72 -4.09 -25.37
N LYS A 170 13.79 -3.63 -24.69
CA LYS A 170 13.71 -2.75 -23.49
C LYS A 170 13.10 -1.38 -23.79
N ASP A 171 13.17 -0.95 -25.04
CA ASP A 171 12.54 0.24 -25.62
C ASP A 171 11.05 0.04 -25.97
N GLY A 172 10.52 -1.17 -25.78
CA GLY A 172 9.15 -1.53 -26.15
C GLY A 172 8.95 -1.71 -27.66
N VAL A 173 10.02 -1.82 -28.44
CA VAL A 173 9.96 -1.98 -29.90
C VAL A 173 10.18 -3.44 -30.29
N ALA A 174 9.30 -3.96 -31.15
CA ALA A 174 9.48 -5.23 -31.84
C ALA A 174 9.64 -4.97 -33.34
N THR A 175 10.61 -5.60 -34.00
CA THR A 175 10.83 -5.44 -35.45
C THR A 175 10.66 -6.78 -36.16
N ILE A 176 9.80 -6.81 -37.18
CA ILE A 176 9.53 -7.98 -38.02
C ILE A 176 10.04 -7.67 -39.43
N LEU A 177 10.86 -8.56 -39.98
CA LEU A 177 11.26 -8.51 -41.39
C LEU A 177 10.21 -9.22 -42.25
N VAL A 178 9.67 -8.50 -43.22
CA VAL A 178 8.58 -8.96 -44.09
C VAL A 178 9.13 -9.12 -45.51
N PRO A 179 9.46 -10.35 -45.96
CA PRO A 179 10.17 -10.60 -47.21
C PRO A 179 9.28 -10.56 -48.45
N VAL A 180 7.95 -10.39 -48.31
CA VAL A 180 7.00 -10.33 -49.43
C VAL A 180 5.96 -9.25 -49.13
N THR A 181 5.61 -8.41 -50.10
CA THR A 181 4.54 -7.41 -49.94
C THR A 181 3.17 -8.10 -49.85
N GLY A 182 2.30 -7.68 -48.93
CA GLY A 182 0.98 -8.29 -48.82
C GLY A 182 0.25 -7.97 -47.51
N SER A 183 -0.90 -8.62 -47.33
CA SER A 183 -1.74 -8.48 -46.14
C SER A 183 -1.48 -9.61 -45.14
N TYR A 184 -1.17 -9.24 -43.90
CA TYR A 184 -0.80 -10.17 -42.83
C TYR A 184 -1.64 -9.95 -41.58
N LEU A 185 -2.06 -11.02 -40.92
CA LEU A 185 -2.68 -10.94 -39.59
C LEU A 185 -1.58 -10.73 -38.54
N LEU A 186 -1.61 -9.56 -37.89
CA LEU A 186 -0.81 -9.24 -36.71
C LEU A 186 -1.60 -9.56 -35.44
N THR A 187 -1.01 -10.35 -34.55
CA THR A 187 -1.58 -10.74 -33.26
C THR A 187 -0.59 -10.47 -32.13
N PRO A 188 -0.82 -9.47 -31.26
CA PRO A 188 -0.06 -9.32 -30.02
C PRO A 188 -0.48 -10.35 -28.96
N SER A 189 0.46 -10.82 -28.15
CA SER A 189 0.20 -11.54 -26.90
C SER A 189 0.30 -10.58 -25.71
N PHE A 190 -0.67 -10.63 -24.79
CA PHE A 190 -0.66 -9.86 -23.55
C PHE A 190 -0.17 -10.66 -22.34
N ASP A 191 0.11 -11.96 -22.53
CA ASP A 191 0.86 -12.77 -21.58
C ASP A 191 2.36 -12.51 -21.79
N LEU A 192 3.01 -11.98 -20.75
CA LEU A 192 4.46 -11.72 -20.71
C LEU A 192 5.26 -12.93 -20.19
N GLY A 193 4.57 -14.01 -19.80
CA GLY A 193 5.16 -15.24 -19.29
C GLY A 193 5.32 -15.29 -17.76
N PRO A 194 5.73 -16.46 -17.23
CA PRO A 194 5.88 -16.68 -15.80
C PRO A 194 6.99 -15.79 -15.22
N GLY A 195 6.75 -15.23 -14.03
CA GLY A 195 7.69 -14.33 -13.34
C GLY A 195 7.61 -12.86 -13.80
N ALA A 196 6.74 -12.51 -14.75
CA ALA A 196 6.52 -11.12 -15.11
C ALA A 196 5.91 -10.31 -13.95
N THR A 197 6.60 -9.25 -13.53
CA THR A 197 6.14 -8.30 -12.50
C THR A 197 5.16 -7.25 -13.03
N SER A 198 4.80 -7.35 -14.31
CA SER A 198 3.87 -6.49 -15.03
C SER A 198 2.79 -7.31 -15.73
N ARG A 199 1.56 -6.81 -15.74
CA ARG A 199 0.44 -7.27 -16.57
C ARG A 199 0.10 -6.18 -17.57
N VAL A 200 -0.23 -6.57 -18.79
CA VAL A 200 -0.60 -5.63 -19.85
C VAL A 200 -1.97 -5.93 -20.40
N SER A 201 -2.66 -4.89 -20.80
CA SER A 201 -3.98 -4.97 -21.42
C SER A 201 -4.05 -4.03 -22.61
N PHE A 202 -4.75 -4.46 -23.65
CA PHE A 202 -4.96 -3.68 -24.85
C PHE A 202 -5.80 -2.42 -24.56
N LEU A 203 -5.43 -1.28 -25.13
CA LEU A 203 -6.32 -0.12 -25.24
C LEU A 203 -6.74 0.13 -26.69
N ARG A 204 -5.76 0.32 -27.60
CA ARG A 204 -5.99 0.67 -29.01
C ARG A 204 -4.69 0.73 -29.81
N TRP A 205 -4.79 0.73 -31.12
CA TRP A 205 -3.74 1.21 -32.02
C TRP A 205 -3.84 2.74 -32.21
N GLN A 206 -2.72 3.39 -32.55
CA GLN A 206 -2.66 4.84 -32.77
C GLN A 206 -3.56 5.31 -33.94
N ASP A 207 -3.75 4.48 -34.95
CA ASP A 207 -4.60 4.75 -36.12
C ASP A 207 -6.11 4.51 -35.86
N GLY A 208 -6.53 4.45 -34.60
CA GLY A 208 -7.94 4.40 -34.21
C GLY A 208 -8.57 3.01 -34.25
N ILE A 209 -7.79 1.94 -34.39
CA ILE A 209 -8.31 0.55 -34.34
C ILE A 209 -8.35 0.05 -32.89
N PHE A 210 -9.53 -0.40 -32.46
CA PHE A 210 -9.83 -0.86 -31.10
C PHE A 210 -9.91 -2.39 -30.98
N THR A 211 -9.31 -3.14 -31.92
CA THR A 211 -9.12 -4.59 -31.82
C THR A 211 -7.63 -4.94 -31.70
N PRO A 212 -7.23 -5.87 -30.81
CA PRO A 212 -5.83 -6.21 -30.60
C PRO A 212 -5.22 -6.91 -31.82
N ALA A 213 -5.88 -7.94 -32.34
CA ALA A 213 -5.52 -8.56 -33.60
C ALA A 213 -6.10 -7.76 -34.77
N ARG A 214 -5.33 -7.64 -35.85
CA ARG A 214 -5.71 -6.88 -37.05
C ARG A 214 -4.94 -7.33 -38.29
N ASN A 215 -5.54 -7.13 -39.46
CA ASN A 215 -4.80 -7.21 -40.71
C ASN A 215 -3.95 -5.94 -40.89
N VAL A 216 -2.74 -6.13 -41.41
CA VAL A 216 -1.77 -5.08 -41.74
C VAL A 216 -1.35 -5.31 -43.19
N HIS A 217 -1.47 -4.29 -44.02
CA HIS A 217 -0.98 -4.33 -45.40
C HIS A 217 0.43 -3.76 -45.44
N VAL A 218 1.41 -4.58 -45.82
CA VAL A 218 2.84 -4.21 -45.83
C VAL A 218 3.29 -4.06 -47.28
N THR A 219 3.55 -2.81 -47.67
CA THR A 219 4.07 -2.40 -49.00
C THR A 219 5.45 -1.75 -48.90
N GLY A 220 6.15 -1.95 -47.79
CA GLY A 220 7.40 -1.27 -47.46
C GLY A 220 7.56 -1.11 -45.95
N ASP A 221 8.58 -0.36 -45.53
CA ASP A 221 8.82 -0.07 -44.11
C ASP A 221 7.59 0.60 -43.47
N THR A 222 7.17 0.11 -42.31
CA THR A 222 5.93 0.52 -41.63
C THR A 222 6.13 0.55 -40.13
N VAL A 223 5.59 1.58 -39.46
CA VAL A 223 5.56 1.68 -38.00
C VAL A 223 4.12 1.65 -37.51
N LEU A 224 3.82 0.73 -36.60
CA LEU A 224 2.55 0.66 -35.88
C LEU A 224 2.80 0.98 -34.40
N VAL A 225 1.93 1.79 -33.80
CA VAL A 225 2.03 2.14 -32.38
C VAL A 225 0.84 1.55 -31.63
N LEU A 226 1.14 0.75 -30.61
CA LEU A 226 0.19 -0.02 -29.81
C LEU A 226 0.06 0.59 -28.41
N GLY A 227 -1.12 1.13 -28.12
CA GLY A 227 -1.49 1.65 -26.81
C GLY A 227 -1.93 0.56 -25.84
N LEU A 228 -1.30 0.55 -24.67
CA LEU A 228 -1.49 -0.41 -23.61
C LEU A 228 -1.89 0.28 -22.29
N ARG A 229 -2.58 -0.46 -21.42
CA ARG A 229 -2.68 -0.18 -19.98
C ARG A 229 -1.81 -1.20 -19.26
N VAL A 230 -0.81 -0.71 -18.53
CA VAL A 230 0.20 -1.50 -17.82
C VAL A 230 -0.11 -1.46 -16.33
N ALA A 231 -0.24 -2.63 -15.71
CA ALA A 231 -0.32 -2.79 -14.27
C ALA A 231 0.95 -3.49 -13.76
N VAL A 232 1.39 -3.17 -12.54
CA VAL A 232 2.58 -3.74 -11.89
C VAL A 232 2.23 -4.32 -10.53
N GLN A 233 2.93 -5.37 -10.12
CA GLN A 233 2.83 -5.88 -8.75
C GLN A 233 3.62 -4.95 -7.81
N ALA A 234 2.96 -4.41 -6.80
CA ALA A 234 3.55 -3.53 -5.81
C ALA A 234 2.79 -3.60 -4.48
N SER A 235 3.49 -3.32 -3.38
CA SER A 235 3.02 -3.55 -2.01
C SER A 235 2.70 -2.23 -1.29
N ILE A 236 1.89 -2.32 -0.23
CA ILE A 236 1.65 -1.21 0.70
C ILE A 236 2.08 -1.65 2.11
N GLN A 237 2.70 -0.74 2.85
CA GLN A 237 3.01 -0.87 4.27
C GLN A 237 2.51 0.38 5.00
N MET A 238 1.82 0.19 6.10
CA MET A 238 1.45 1.26 7.02
C MET A 238 2.54 1.38 8.07
N VAL A 239 2.96 2.60 8.39
CA VAL A 239 4.02 2.86 9.37
C VAL A 239 3.60 3.92 10.37
N ASP A 240 3.92 3.75 11.64
CA ASP A 240 3.68 4.77 12.67
C ASP A 240 4.71 5.91 12.63
N GLU A 241 4.63 6.83 13.60
CA GLU A 241 5.54 7.97 13.72
C GLU A 241 7.00 7.56 13.98
N ASP A 242 7.23 6.39 14.59
CA ASP A 242 8.56 5.80 14.82
C ASP A 242 9.05 4.95 13.63
N GLY A 243 8.23 4.81 12.58
CA GLY A 243 8.54 4.07 11.35
C GLY A 243 8.36 2.56 11.44
N GLN A 244 7.74 2.05 12.52
CA GLN A 244 7.44 0.62 12.69
C GLN A 244 6.29 0.19 11.79
N VAL A 245 6.36 -1.03 11.25
CA VAL A 245 5.34 -1.54 10.32
C VAL A 245 4.12 -2.02 11.10
N ILE A 246 2.97 -1.44 10.79
CA ILE A 246 1.67 -1.81 11.36
C ILE A 246 1.15 -3.09 10.70
N PRO A 247 0.76 -4.14 11.46
CA PRO A 247 0.29 -5.39 10.90
C PRO A 247 -0.95 -5.22 10.00
N PRO A 248 -0.98 -5.76 8.77
CA PRO A 248 -2.12 -5.61 7.86
C PRO A 248 -3.46 -6.08 8.42
N ALA A 249 -3.46 -7.04 9.34
CA ALA A 249 -4.65 -7.56 10.01
C ALA A 249 -5.30 -6.59 11.01
N SER A 250 -4.66 -5.46 11.32
CA SER A 250 -5.22 -4.38 12.16
C SER A 250 -5.93 -3.29 11.36
N ILE A 251 -5.96 -3.41 10.02
CA ILE A 251 -6.49 -2.39 9.11
C ILE A 251 -7.84 -2.85 8.56
N ASP A 252 -8.89 -2.08 8.84
CA ASP A 252 -10.26 -2.40 8.42
C ASP A 252 -10.41 -2.21 6.91
N SER A 253 -9.93 -1.07 6.41
CA SER A 253 -9.92 -0.72 4.98
C SER A 253 -8.94 0.40 4.66
N MET A 254 -8.61 0.57 3.38
CA MET A 254 -7.90 1.73 2.84
C MET A 254 -8.54 2.14 1.50
N SER A 255 -8.81 3.43 1.30
CA SER A 255 -9.23 3.95 -0.01
C SER A 255 -8.22 4.88 -0.66
N LEU A 256 -8.04 4.71 -1.98
CA LEU A 256 -7.15 5.52 -2.81
C LEU A 256 -7.89 6.04 -4.04
N SER A 257 -7.69 7.31 -4.39
CA SER A 257 -8.09 7.87 -5.68
C SER A 257 -6.94 7.79 -6.69
N SER A 258 -7.22 7.45 -7.94
CA SER A 258 -6.23 7.43 -9.03
C SER A 258 -6.42 8.60 -9.99
N SER A 259 -5.35 9.00 -10.67
CA SER A 259 -5.39 10.07 -11.67
C SER A 259 -6.14 9.73 -12.97
N ASP A 260 -6.56 8.47 -13.16
CA ASP A 260 -7.52 8.07 -14.20
C ASP A 260 -8.99 8.05 -13.70
N GLY A 261 -9.25 8.61 -12.52
CA GLY A 261 -10.59 8.88 -11.99
C GLY A 261 -11.23 7.71 -11.24
N GLN A 262 -10.51 6.61 -11.01
CA GLN A 262 -11.02 5.49 -10.20
C GLN A 262 -10.79 5.74 -8.72
N THR A 263 -11.60 5.07 -7.89
CA THR A 263 -11.33 4.92 -6.46
C THR A 263 -11.25 3.44 -6.15
N VAL A 264 -10.16 3.04 -5.50
CA VAL A 264 -9.87 1.65 -5.11
C VAL A 264 -9.99 1.54 -3.60
N THR A 265 -10.88 0.68 -3.12
CA THR A 265 -10.98 0.32 -1.70
C THR A 265 -10.35 -1.04 -1.49
N LEU A 266 -9.39 -1.12 -0.57
CA LEU A 266 -8.69 -2.33 -0.18
C LEU A 266 -9.17 -2.78 1.20
N THR A 267 -9.44 -4.08 1.33
CA THR A 267 -9.62 -4.82 2.60
C THR A 267 -8.63 -5.98 2.73
N SER A 268 -7.73 -6.13 1.75
CA SER A 268 -6.60 -7.05 1.73
C SER A 268 -5.41 -6.34 1.13
N PHE A 269 -4.22 -6.64 1.64
CA PHE A 269 -2.96 -5.98 1.26
C PHE A 269 -1.95 -6.94 0.59
N ALA A 270 -2.38 -8.16 0.28
CA ALA A 270 -1.59 -9.17 -0.43
C ALA A 270 -1.82 -9.12 -1.95
N ASP A 271 -0.79 -9.47 -2.73
CA ASP A 271 -0.82 -9.65 -4.20
C ASP A 271 -1.52 -8.54 -5.02
N LEU A 272 -1.30 -7.29 -4.61
CA LEU A 272 -1.91 -6.13 -5.24
C LEU A 272 -1.27 -5.80 -6.61
N TRP A 273 -2.14 -5.52 -7.58
CA TRP A 273 -1.78 -5.12 -8.94
C TRP A 273 -2.29 -3.71 -9.21
N TRP A 274 -1.36 -2.81 -9.54
CA TRP A 274 -1.63 -1.39 -9.67
C TRP A 274 -1.42 -0.92 -11.10
N ILE A 275 -2.43 -0.28 -11.71
CA ILE A 275 -2.24 0.39 -13.00
C ILE A 275 -1.16 1.46 -12.81
N ALA A 276 -0.04 1.33 -13.51
CA ALA A 276 1.12 2.22 -13.37
C ALA A 276 1.21 3.25 -14.50
N ALA A 277 0.82 2.87 -15.72
CA ALA A 277 0.75 3.77 -16.85
C ALA A 277 -0.25 3.30 -17.90
N SER A 278 -0.79 4.25 -18.66
CA SER A 278 -1.76 4.00 -19.75
C SER A 278 -1.47 4.87 -20.97
N ALA A 279 -1.85 4.40 -22.16
CA ALA A 279 -1.72 5.13 -23.41
C ALA A 279 -2.84 6.17 -23.62
N THR A 280 -2.51 7.44 -23.48
CA THR A 280 -3.43 8.58 -23.71
C THR A 280 -3.25 9.15 -25.10
N SER A 281 -4.32 9.73 -25.68
CA SER A 281 -4.28 10.35 -27.01
C SER A 281 -3.80 11.78 -26.90
N ARG A 282 -2.91 12.18 -27.80
CA ARG A 282 -2.47 13.56 -27.96
C ARG A 282 -2.32 13.89 -29.46
N PRO A 283 -2.21 15.17 -29.85
CA PRO A 283 -2.05 15.55 -31.25
C PRO A 283 -0.85 14.88 -31.94
N GLU A 284 0.23 14.62 -31.20
CA GLU A 284 1.44 13.96 -31.67
C GLU A 284 1.36 12.42 -31.77
N GLY A 285 0.26 11.80 -31.28
CA GLY A 285 0.06 10.35 -31.29
C GLY A 285 -0.32 9.77 -29.93
N LEU A 286 0.11 8.54 -29.65
CA LEU A 286 -0.06 7.91 -28.34
C LEU A 286 1.09 8.29 -27.39
N ALA A 287 0.74 8.75 -26.19
CA ALA A 287 1.70 9.07 -25.14
C ALA A 287 1.47 8.22 -23.89
N SER A 288 2.56 7.82 -23.24
CA SER A 288 2.52 7.19 -21.91
C SER A 288 2.17 8.23 -20.86
N VAL A 289 1.14 7.97 -20.06
CA VAL A 289 0.79 8.77 -18.89
C VAL A 289 0.84 7.86 -17.66
N ALA A 290 1.65 8.25 -16.67
CA ALA A 290 1.74 7.56 -15.40
C ALA A 290 0.47 7.77 -14.57
N THR A 291 0.05 6.74 -13.86
CA THR A 291 -1.10 6.79 -12.95
C THR A 291 -0.61 7.15 -11.55
N VAL A 292 -1.06 8.30 -11.04
CA VAL A 292 -0.77 8.74 -9.67
C VAL A 292 -1.91 8.31 -8.77
N TYR A 293 -1.59 7.63 -7.67
CA TYR A 293 -2.53 7.32 -6.60
C TYR A 293 -2.37 8.32 -5.46
N ARG A 294 -3.47 8.60 -4.79
CA ARG A 294 -3.55 9.46 -3.62
C ARG A 294 -4.35 8.71 -2.55
N VAL A 295 -3.78 8.60 -1.35
CA VAL A 295 -4.46 7.96 -0.22
C VAL A 295 -5.52 8.91 0.32
N ASN A 296 -6.78 8.47 0.37
CA ASN A 296 -7.89 9.26 0.89
C ASN A 296 -8.11 8.93 2.38
N ASP A 297 -8.10 7.64 2.72
CA ASP A 297 -8.34 7.13 4.07
C ASP A 297 -7.62 5.79 4.31
N VAL A 298 -7.34 5.53 5.58
CA VAL A 298 -6.96 4.22 6.13
C VAL A 298 -7.75 4.11 7.43
N MET A 299 -8.58 3.09 7.54
CA MET A 299 -9.48 2.87 8.68
C MET A 299 -8.86 1.82 9.62
N ILE A 300 -8.75 2.17 10.90
CA ILE A 300 -8.31 1.29 11.98
C ILE A 300 -9.24 1.53 13.16
N ALA A 301 -9.87 0.47 13.68
CA ALA A 301 -10.88 0.51 14.76
C ALA A 301 -11.93 1.62 14.53
N GLY A 302 -12.46 1.67 13.30
CA GLY A 302 -13.50 2.61 12.89
C GLY A 302 -13.07 4.08 12.73
N THR A 303 -11.77 4.42 12.84
CA THR A 303 -11.29 5.80 12.64
C THR A 303 -10.27 5.93 11.51
N ASN A 304 -10.35 7.03 10.75
CA ASN A 304 -9.37 7.36 9.71
C ASN A 304 -8.04 7.81 10.34
N VAL A 305 -6.97 7.05 10.13
CA VAL A 305 -5.63 7.32 10.68
C VAL A 305 -4.70 8.09 9.73
N VAL A 306 -5.16 8.54 8.56
CA VAL A 306 -4.34 9.40 7.68
C VAL A 306 -4.92 10.80 7.51
N ASN A 307 -4.07 11.74 7.10
CA ASN A 307 -4.54 13.02 6.59
C ASN A 307 -4.87 12.87 5.11
N GLN A 308 -6.13 13.14 4.76
CA GLN A 308 -6.66 12.87 3.42
C GLN A 308 -5.84 13.58 2.35
N GLY A 309 -5.41 12.83 1.35
CA GLY A 309 -4.76 13.35 0.16
C GLY A 309 -3.28 13.73 0.29
N GLN A 310 -2.69 13.66 1.49
CA GLN A 310 -1.29 14.05 1.72
C GLN A 310 -0.29 13.04 1.11
N THR A 311 -0.57 11.74 1.21
CA THR A 311 0.29 10.70 0.63
C THR A 311 -0.09 10.46 -0.83
N THR A 312 0.86 10.64 -1.74
CA THR A 312 0.73 10.32 -3.17
C THR A 312 1.82 9.34 -3.62
N TRP A 313 1.53 8.58 -4.67
CA TRP A 313 2.39 7.48 -5.12
C TRP A 313 2.24 7.22 -6.62
N ILE A 314 3.34 6.82 -7.27
CA ILE A 314 3.34 6.28 -8.62
C ILE A 314 3.90 4.85 -8.50
N PRO A 315 3.10 3.80 -8.78
CA PRO A 315 3.53 2.43 -8.56
C PRO A 315 4.58 2.02 -9.59
N THR A 316 5.67 1.46 -9.11
CA THR A 316 6.69 0.79 -9.93
C THR A 316 6.80 -0.67 -9.51
N ALA A 317 7.22 -1.55 -10.44
CA ALA A 317 7.28 -2.99 -10.20
C ALA A 317 8.19 -3.32 -9.00
N GLY A 318 7.65 -4.08 -8.03
CA GLY A 318 8.35 -4.44 -6.80
C GLY A 318 8.49 -3.33 -5.76
N SER A 319 7.91 -2.14 -5.98
CA SER A 319 7.92 -1.06 -5.00
C SER A 319 7.02 -1.33 -3.79
N THR A 320 7.29 -0.60 -2.71
CA THR A 320 6.46 -0.55 -1.51
C THR A 320 6.07 0.90 -1.23
N LEU A 321 4.77 1.19 -1.23
CA LEU A 321 4.24 2.44 -0.70
C LEU A 321 4.24 2.38 0.83
N LYS A 322 5.02 3.26 1.48
CA LYS A 322 4.92 3.49 2.93
C LYS A 322 3.90 4.60 3.21
N VAL A 323 2.86 4.27 3.97
CA VAL A 323 1.80 5.20 4.36
C VAL A 323 1.98 5.54 5.84
N PRO A 324 2.35 6.78 6.20
CA PRO A 324 2.43 7.19 7.60
C PRO A 324 1.02 7.27 8.21
N VAL A 325 0.82 6.59 9.33
CA VAL A 325 -0.46 6.53 10.06
C VAL A 325 -0.34 7.20 11.43
N LEU A 326 -1.39 7.93 11.80
CA LEU A 326 -1.53 8.71 13.02
C LEU A 326 -2.04 7.82 14.16
N LEU A 327 -1.12 6.99 14.66
CA LEU A 327 -1.29 6.17 15.85
C LEU A 327 -0.51 6.78 17.02
N PHE A 328 -1.09 6.71 18.21
CA PHE A 328 -0.59 7.41 19.40
C PHE A 328 -0.59 6.49 20.61
N ALA A 329 0.44 6.61 21.46
CA ALA A 329 0.54 5.80 22.67
C ALA A 329 -0.44 6.28 23.76
N LEU A 330 -1.22 5.36 24.33
CA LEU A 330 -2.09 5.65 25.48
C LEU A 330 -1.66 4.85 26.72
N THR A 331 -1.01 5.54 27.65
CA THR A 331 -0.80 5.03 29.00
C THR A 331 -1.95 5.49 29.90
N VAL A 332 -2.49 4.62 30.76
CA VAL A 332 -3.50 4.97 31.75
C VAL A 332 -2.91 4.81 33.15
N SER A 333 -3.08 5.84 33.98
CA SER A 333 -2.67 5.86 35.38
C SER A 333 -3.91 5.97 36.27
N THR A 334 -4.15 4.99 37.14
CA THR A 334 -5.24 4.97 38.11
C THR A 334 -4.72 5.32 39.50
N ARG A 335 -5.20 6.44 40.04
CA ARG A 335 -4.80 6.96 41.35
C ARG A 335 -6.03 7.19 42.23
N ASP A 336 -5.89 6.90 43.52
CA ASP A 336 -6.84 7.28 44.56
C ASP A 336 -7.00 8.82 44.64
N ALA A 337 -8.21 9.30 44.92
CA ALA A 337 -8.56 10.71 44.74
C ALA A 337 -7.92 11.64 45.78
N PHE A 338 -7.87 11.25 47.07
CA PHE A 338 -7.33 12.10 48.14
C PHE A 338 -5.92 11.69 48.59
N PHE A 339 -5.59 10.40 48.63
CA PHE A 339 -4.30 9.87 49.08
C PHE A 339 -3.31 9.61 47.92
N GLY A 340 -3.79 9.61 46.67
CA GLY A 340 -2.93 9.48 45.47
C GLY A 340 -2.28 8.11 45.28
N GLY A 341 -2.66 7.12 46.10
CA GLY A 341 -2.16 5.75 46.02
C GLY A 341 -2.45 5.10 44.66
N ALA A 342 -1.54 4.24 44.22
CA ALA A 342 -1.76 3.37 43.07
C ALA A 342 -2.96 2.43 43.33
N LEU A 343 -3.83 2.29 42.34
CA LEU A 343 -4.94 1.33 42.37
C LEU A 343 -4.71 0.23 41.33
N GLN A 344 -5.10 -1.00 41.65
CA GLN A 344 -4.98 -2.17 40.78
C GLN A 344 -6.36 -2.76 40.52
N GLY A 345 -6.61 -3.27 39.32
CA GLY A 345 -7.93 -3.81 38.95
C GLY A 345 -8.17 -3.91 37.45
N PRO A 346 -9.33 -4.45 37.02
CA PRO A 346 -9.71 -4.51 35.62
C PRO A 346 -10.00 -3.11 35.07
N LEU A 347 -9.52 -2.86 33.85
CA LEU A 347 -9.78 -1.64 33.09
C LEU A 347 -10.31 -2.03 31.72
N GLU A 348 -11.43 -1.42 31.32
CA GLU A 348 -11.99 -1.53 29.98
C GLU A 348 -11.74 -0.23 29.20
N LEU A 349 -11.25 -0.37 27.97
CA LEU A 349 -11.10 0.70 26.99
C LEU A 349 -12.12 0.47 25.88
N ILE A 350 -13.10 1.38 25.78
CA ILE A 350 -14.08 1.41 24.70
C ILE A 350 -13.53 2.27 23.57
N TYR A 351 -13.48 1.69 22.37
CA TYR A 351 -12.98 2.30 21.14
C TYR A 351 -14.04 3.15 20.42
N PRO A 352 -13.64 3.98 19.43
CA PRO A 352 -14.58 4.74 18.59
C PRO A 352 -15.61 3.89 17.85
N ASP A 353 -15.29 2.63 17.53
CA ASP A 353 -16.19 1.63 16.92
C ASP A 353 -17.06 0.86 17.94
N ALA A 354 -17.01 1.25 19.22
CA ALA A 354 -17.61 0.59 20.37
C ALA A 354 -17.08 -0.83 20.69
N SER A 355 -15.98 -1.27 20.06
CA SER A 355 -15.24 -2.46 20.52
C SER A 355 -14.59 -2.19 21.88
N VAL A 356 -14.26 -3.27 22.63
CA VAL A 356 -13.77 -3.19 24.00
C VAL A 356 -12.48 -3.98 24.17
N ALA A 357 -11.37 -3.29 24.44
CA ALA A 357 -10.17 -3.94 24.97
C ALA A 357 -10.25 -4.01 26.49
N ARG A 358 -9.75 -5.12 27.05
CA ARG A 358 -9.64 -5.32 28.50
C ARG A 358 -8.18 -5.43 28.88
N ALA A 359 -7.80 -4.70 29.92
CA ALA A 359 -6.48 -4.79 30.54
C ALA A 359 -6.63 -4.92 32.06
N THR A 360 -5.56 -5.31 32.76
CA THR A 360 -5.50 -5.29 34.22
C THR A 360 -4.40 -4.34 34.64
N VAL A 361 -4.76 -3.33 35.44
CA VAL A 361 -3.81 -2.37 35.98
C VAL A 361 -2.98 -3.04 37.07
N GLY A 362 -1.65 -2.95 36.93
CA GLY A 362 -0.69 -3.55 37.85
C GLY A 362 -0.48 -2.75 39.15
N PRO A 363 0.39 -3.23 40.06
CA PRO A 363 0.64 -2.59 41.35
C PRO A 363 1.21 -1.17 41.30
N SER A 364 1.78 -0.74 40.16
CA SER A 364 2.22 0.64 39.92
C SER A 364 1.06 1.63 39.81
N GLY A 365 -0.14 1.14 39.51
CA GLY A 365 -1.30 1.94 39.12
C GLY A 365 -1.28 2.33 37.65
N ASP A 366 -0.37 1.78 36.83
CA ASP A 366 -0.21 2.15 35.43
C ASP A 366 -0.42 0.95 34.50
N VAL A 367 -0.97 1.20 33.31
CA VAL A 367 -1.13 0.22 32.23
C VAL A 367 -0.97 0.91 30.87
N ASP A 368 -0.39 0.20 29.90
CA ASP A 368 -0.18 0.69 28.55
C ASP A 368 -1.09 -0.05 27.57
N PHE A 369 -1.74 0.69 26.68
CA PHE A 369 -2.53 0.13 25.57
C PHE A 369 -1.77 0.13 24.24
N GLY A 370 -0.52 0.61 24.23
CA GLY A 370 0.29 0.72 23.02
C GLY A 370 -0.25 1.79 22.07
N THR A 371 0.03 1.61 20.77
CA THR A 371 -0.35 2.55 19.72
C THR A 371 -1.81 2.37 19.29
N LEU A 372 -2.61 3.40 19.52
CA LEU A 372 -4.04 3.46 19.21
C LEU A 372 -4.34 4.52 18.15
N PRO A 373 -5.36 4.35 17.30
CA PRO A 373 -5.76 5.38 16.35
C PRO A 373 -6.23 6.65 17.06
N ARG A 374 -6.03 7.82 16.45
CA ARG A 374 -6.66 9.07 16.92
C ARG A 374 -8.17 8.87 17.08
N GLY A 375 -8.79 9.43 18.12
CA GLY A 375 -10.22 9.17 18.36
C GLY A 375 -10.73 9.63 19.72
N GLN A 376 -11.99 9.29 20.00
CA GLN A 376 -12.62 9.44 21.31
C GLN A 376 -12.79 8.06 21.95
N TYR A 377 -12.19 7.89 23.12
CA TYR A 377 -12.21 6.64 23.88
C TYR A 377 -12.95 6.84 25.19
N THR A 378 -13.49 5.76 25.77
CA THR A 378 -14.00 5.78 27.15
C THR A 378 -13.31 4.73 27.99
N LEU A 379 -12.73 5.16 29.11
CA LEU A 379 -12.11 4.29 30.10
C LEU A 379 -13.10 3.98 31.24
N ILE A 380 -13.25 2.70 31.56
CA ILE A 380 -14.07 2.22 32.70
C ILE A 380 -13.19 1.37 33.59
N PHE A 381 -12.88 1.87 34.79
CA PHE A 381 -12.10 1.13 35.78
C PHE A 381 -13.02 0.44 36.79
N HIS A 382 -12.94 -0.89 36.85
CA HIS A 382 -13.79 -1.71 37.71
C HIS A 382 -13.18 -1.83 39.10
N THR A 383 -13.70 -1.06 40.04
CA THR A 383 -13.25 -1.03 41.44
C THR A 383 -14.42 -1.20 42.39
N GLN A 384 -14.12 -1.45 43.67
CA GLN A 384 -15.13 -1.41 44.73
C GLN A 384 -15.49 0.02 45.15
N GLY A 385 -14.70 1.03 44.75
CA GLY A 385 -15.01 2.45 44.94
C GLY A 385 -15.88 3.04 43.82
N LEU A 386 -16.05 4.36 43.82
CA LEU A 386 -16.74 5.09 42.75
C LEU A 386 -15.73 5.51 41.67
N SER A 387 -15.89 4.97 40.46
CA SER A 387 -15.15 5.38 39.26
C SER A 387 -16.13 5.79 38.15
N PRO A 388 -16.24 7.08 37.80
CA PRO A 388 -17.03 7.50 36.65
C PRO A 388 -16.33 7.10 35.33
N PRO A 389 -17.08 6.79 34.25
CA PRO A 389 -16.51 6.62 32.92
C PRO A 389 -15.72 7.86 32.52
N THR A 390 -14.45 7.67 32.13
CA THR A 390 -13.52 8.76 31.84
C THR A 390 -13.31 8.87 30.33
N PRO A 391 -13.85 9.91 29.66
CA PRO A 391 -13.61 10.12 28.23
C PRO A 391 -12.18 10.58 27.98
N VAL A 392 -11.54 10.04 26.94
CA VAL A 392 -10.19 10.40 26.51
C VAL A 392 -10.18 10.70 25.02
N ALA A 393 -9.96 11.97 24.68
CA ALA A 393 -9.65 12.40 23.33
C ALA A 393 -8.17 12.12 23.04
N LEU A 394 -7.87 11.19 22.12
CA LEU A 394 -6.51 10.85 21.71
C LEU A 394 -6.18 11.55 20.39
N SER A 395 -5.26 12.51 20.44
CA SER A 395 -4.74 13.27 19.28
C SER A 395 -3.22 13.40 19.28
N ARG A 396 -2.56 12.79 20.27
CA ARG A 396 -1.11 12.69 20.48
C ARG A 396 -0.86 11.62 21.54
N SER A 397 0.35 11.08 21.61
CA SER A 397 0.76 10.18 22.69
C SER A 397 0.63 10.87 24.06
N GLN A 398 -0.06 10.25 25.02
CA GLN A 398 -0.36 10.88 26.31
C GLN A 398 -0.69 9.88 27.43
N THR A 399 -0.53 10.32 28.68
CA THR A 399 -0.97 9.59 29.88
C THR A 399 -2.32 10.10 30.35
N ALA A 400 -3.34 9.24 30.38
CA ALA A 400 -4.65 9.55 30.97
C ALA A 400 -4.67 9.22 32.46
N LEU A 401 -5.02 10.20 33.31
CA LEU A 401 -5.13 10.02 34.76
C LEU A 401 -6.58 9.79 35.18
N ILE A 402 -6.91 8.58 35.65
CA ILE A 402 -8.19 8.27 36.28
C ILE A 402 -8.06 8.48 37.78
N ARG A 403 -8.89 9.37 38.34
CA ARG A 403 -9.02 9.56 39.79
C ARG A 403 -10.24 8.80 40.30
N ILE A 404 -10.05 7.94 41.27
CA ILE A 404 -11.08 7.04 41.81
C ILE A 404 -11.32 7.38 43.27
N VAL A 405 -12.58 7.53 43.66
CA VAL A 405 -12.97 7.77 45.06
C VAL A 405 -13.10 6.42 45.76
N THR A 406 -12.16 6.10 46.66
CA THR A 406 -12.14 4.80 47.35
C THR A 406 -13.04 4.77 48.58
N TYR A 407 -13.23 3.60 49.20
CA TYR A 407 -13.90 3.51 50.50
C TYR A 407 -13.16 4.27 51.61
N LEU A 408 -11.83 4.42 51.50
CA LEU A 408 -11.05 5.22 52.44
C LEU A 408 -11.40 6.71 52.29
N ASP A 409 -11.48 7.19 51.05
CA ASP A 409 -11.92 8.56 50.73
C ASP A 409 -13.31 8.86 51.29
N LEU A 410 -14.26 7.94 51.08
CA LEU A 410 -15.63 8.07 51.58
C LEU A 410 -15.70 8.02 53.11
N ALA A 411 -14.94 7.13 53.76
CA ALA A 411 -14.90 7.01 55.21
C ALA A 411 -14.28 8.26 55.87
N VAL A 412 -13.19 8.79 55.32
CA VAL A 412 -12.52 10.00 55.84
C VAL A 412 -13.37 11.24 55.60
N THR A 413 -13.97 11.38 54.41
CA THR A 413 -14.92 12.47 54.12
C THR A 413 -16.14 12.42 55.06
N GLY A 414 -16.72 11.23 55.26
CA GLY A 414 -17.82 11.01 56.20
C GLY A 414 -17.45 11.34 57.65
N ALA A 415 -16.26 10.95 58.10
CA ALA A 415 -15.76 11.27 59.43
C ALA A 415 -15.54 12.79 59.63
N ILE A 416 -15.01 13.48 58.62
CA ILE A 416 -14.83 14.95 58.64
C ILE A 416 -16.19 15.66 58.69
N LEU A 417 -17.16 15.24 57.86
CA LEU A 417 -18.52 15.81 57.87
C LEU A 417 -19.23 15.57 59.19
N LEU A 418 -19.08 14.38 59.79
CA LEU A 418 -19.65 14.06 61.10
C LEU A 418 -19.01 14.90 62.22
N LEU A 419 -17.68 15.07 62.19
CA LEU A 419 -16.97 15.91 63.15
C LEU A 419 -17.37 17.38 63.03
N LEU A 420 -17.56 17.88 61.79
CA LEU A 420 -18.08 19.22 61.53
C LEU A 420 -19.52 19.38 62.04
N ALA A 421 -20.39 18.39 61.83
CA ALA A 421 -21.76 18.41 62.33
C ALA A 421 -21.81 18.42 63.87
N VAL A 422 -20.98 17.60 64.54
CA VAL A 422 -20.83 17.62 66.01
C VAL A 422 -20.33 18.99 66.48
N LEU A 423 -19.32 19.56 65.83
CA LEU A 423 -18.78 20.89 66.16
C LEU A 423 -19.87 21.97 66.04
N LEU A 424 -20.65 21.98 64.95
CA LEU A 424 -21.75 22.92 64.74
C LEU A 424 -22.86 22.76 65.79
N VAL A 425 -23.23 21.53 66.16
CA VAL A 425 -24.21 21.26 67.22
C VAL A 425 -23.70 21.75 68.58
N VAL A 426 -22.42 21.55 68.90
CA VAL A 426 -21.80 22.02 70.15
C VAL A 426 -21.75 23.54 70.20
N LEU A 427 -21.33 24.23 69.13
CA LEU A 427 -21.33 25.70 69.09
C LEU A 427 -22.76 26.27 69.15
N GLY A 428 -23.71 25.69 68.42
CA GLY A 428 -25.11 26.13 68.42
C GLY A 428 -25.80 25.96 69.77
N ARG A 429 -25.60 24.82 70.45
CA ARG A 429 -26.15 24.58 71.81
C ARG A 429 -25.44 25.36 72.91
N ARG A 430 -24.22 25.86 72.69
CA ARG A 430 -23.48 26.65 73.69
C ARG A 430 -24.25 27.89 74.16
N HIS A 431 -24.98 28.57 73.27
CA HIS A 431 -25.76 29.75 73.64
C HIS A 431 -26.95 29.38 74.57
N GLN A 432 -27.59 28.24 74.33
CA GLN A 432 -28.67 27.72 75.18
C GLN A 432 -28.15 27.27 76.56
N LEU A 433 -26.98 26.63 76.61
CA LEU A 433 -26.33 26.23 77.87
C LEU A 433 -25.89 27.42 78.73
N ILE A 434 -25.43 28.52 78.13
CA ILE A 434 -25.06 29.74 78.87
C ILE A 434 -26.30 30.38 79.53
N HIS A 435 -27.45 30.40 78.86
CA HIS A 435 -28.70 30.89 79.47
C HIS A 435 -29.27 29.94 80.54
N ALA A 436 -29.01 28.63 80.47
CA ALA A 436 -29.36 27.71 81.55
C ALA A 436 -28.48 27.92 82.80
N TYR A 437 -27.16 28.09 82.63
CA TYR A 437 -26.24 28.37 83.73
C TYR A 437 -26.47 29.75 84.39
N GLY A 438 -26.90 30.75 83.62
CA GLY A 438 -27.23 32.09 84.14
C GLY A 438 -28.39 32.12 85.15
N ARG A 439 -29.22 31.07 85.21
CA ARG A 439 -30.39 30.99 86.12
C ARG A 439 -30.16 30.14 87.37
N GLY A 440 -28.97 29.55 87.53
CA GLY A 440 -28.64 28.64 88.63
C GLY A 440 -27.84 29.25 89.80
N ARG A 441 -27.60 30.58 89.80
CA ARG A 441 -26.68 31.24 90.75
C ARG A 441 -27.37 32.03 91.87
N GLU A 442 -28.65 31.79 92.13
CA GLU A 442 -29.40 32.47 93.19
C GLU A 442 -29.94 31.54 94.29
N VAL A 443 -29.65 30.23 94.22
CA VAL A 443 -30.00 29.25 95.26
C VAL A 443 -28.80 28.36 95.55
N LEU A 444 -27.96 28.75 96.52
CA LEU A 444 -27.22 27.82 97.39
C LEU A 444 -26.62 28.53 98.64
N LEU A 445 -27.46 28.78 99.63
CA LEU A 445 -27.07 28.89 101.05
C LEU A 445 -27.99 27.99 101.87
N ASP A 446 -27.84 26.68 101.71
CA ASP A 446 -28.46 25.67 102.58
C ASP A 446 -27.53 24.45 102.72
N PRO A 447 -26.98 24.15 103.92
CA PRO A 447 -26.03 23.06 104.11
C PRO A 447 -26.59 21.63 103.95
N HIS A 448 -27.90 21.42 103.80
CA HIS A 448 -28.52 20.11 104.00
C HIS A 448 -28.81 19.24 102.75
N GLN A 449 -28.38 19.62 101.54
CA GLN A 449 -28.63 18.83 100.31
C GLN A 449 -27.40 18.11 99.69
N ALA A 450 -26.34 17.87 100.46
CA ALA A 450 -25.11 17.22 99.98
C ALA A 450 -25.20 15.70 99.68
N LEU A 451 -26.40 15.11 99.59
CA LEU A 451 -26.61 13.64 99.47
C LEU A 451 -27.39 13.17 98.23
N ALA A 452 -27.77 14.07 97.30
CA ALA A 452 -28.66 13.73 96.18
C ALA A 452 -28.03 13.78 94.76
N VAL A 453 -26.75 14.18 94.62
CA VAL A 453 -26.11 14.37 93.28
C VAL A 453 -25.40 13.11 92.76
N GLY A 454 -25.27 12.06 93.57
CA GLY A 454 -24.57 10.81 93.21
C GLY A 454 -25.24 9.90 92.16
N ARG A 455 -26.39 10.28 91.56
CA ARG A 455 -27.17 9.44 90.63
C ARG A 455 -27.30 9.93 89.19
N ALA A 456 -26.65 11.03 88.81
CA ALA A 456 -26.79 11.61 87.47
C ALA A 456 -25.69 11.18 86.46
N ILE A 457 -24.66 10.45 86.89
CA ILE A 457 -23.48 10.13 86.06
C ILE A 457 -23.52 8.71 85.45
N GLU A 458 -24.35 7.81 85.97
CA GLU A 458 -24.50 6.44 85.44
C GLU A 458 -24.87 6.34 83.93
N PRO A 459 -25.68 7.24 83.33
CA PRO A 459 -26.07 7.07 81.92
C PRO A 459 -24.89 7.18 80.92
N LEU A 460 -23.87 7.98 81.22
CA LEU A 460 -22.79 8.27 80.26
C LEU A 460 -21.76 7.14 80.13
N VAL A 461 -21.59 6.32 81.16
CA VAL A 461 -20.71 5.12 81.10
C VAL A 461 -21.38 3.99 80.30
N SER A 462 -22.72 3.96 80.23
CA SER A 462 -23.45 2.96 79.44
C SER A 462 -23.28 3.14 77.92
N LEU A 463 -23.05 4.38 77.44
CA LEU A 463 -22.87 4.64 76.00
C LEU A 463 -21.53 4.07 75.46
N ALA A 464 -20.47 4.11 76.27
CA ALA A 464 -19.16 3.56 75.92
C ALA A 464 -19.17 2.02 75.79
N SER A 465 -20.00 1.33 76.59
CA SER A 465 -20.16 -0.13 76.55
C SER A 465 -21.24 -0.63 75.56
N GLY A 466 -21.92 0.30 74.87
CA GLY A 466 -22.81 0.00 73.75
C GLY A 466 -22.07 -0.05 72.40
N LEU A 467 -21.10 0.85 72.19
CA LEU A 467 -20.32 0.93 70.95
C LEU A 467 -19.47 -0.33 70.68
N ASP A 468 -18.94 -0.95 71.73
CA ASP A 468 -18.17 -2.19 71.65
C ASP A 468 -19.03 -3.42 71.23
N ARG A 469 -20.36 -3.32 71.39
CA ARG A 469 -21.34 -4.33 70.91
C ARG A 469 -21.89 -4.05 69.52
N ALA A 470 -21.76 -2.81 69.01
CA ALA A 470 -22.23 -2.44 67.68
C ALA A 470 -21.25 -2.83 66.57
N VAL A 471 -19.95 -2.92 66.87
CA VAL A 471 -18.91 -3.43 65.95
C VAL A 471 -18.93 -4.96 65.93
N GLY A 472 -19.99 -5.51 65.32
CA GLY A 472 -20.27 -6.94 65.28
C GLY A 472 -19.26 -7.75 64.45
N LEU A 473 -18.13 -8.12 65.03
CA LEU A 473 -17.34 -9.27 64.57
C LEU A 473 -18.03 -10.57 65.03
N ARG A 474 -18.98 -11.06 64.24
CA ARG A 474 -19.50 -12.42 64.39
C ARG A 474 -18.36 -13.43 64.21
N SER A 475 -17.98 -14.12 65.27
CA SER A 475 -17.38 -15.44 65.15
C SER A 475 -18.42 -16.39 64.55
N MET A 476 -18.18 -16.85 63.31
CA MET A 476 -18.79 -18.09 62.86
C MET A 476 -18.14 -19.23 63.62
N ASP A 477 -18.85 -19.79 64.60
CA ASP A 477 -18.48 -21.09 65.14
C ASP A 477 -18.68 -22.16 64.07
N ALA A 478 -17.64 -22.96 63.88
CA ALA A 478 -17.69 -24.17 63.08
C ALA A 478 -17.82 -25.35 64.03
N ASP A 479 -18.91 -26.10 63.91
CA ASP A 479 -18.98 -27.46 64.42
C ASP A 479 -19.56 -28.37 63.33
N HIS A 480 -18.75 -29.33 62.88
CA HIS A 480 -19.11 -30.62 62.26
C HIS A 480 -17.82 -31.40 61.88
N GLY A 481 -17.27 -32.14 62.85
CA GLY A 481 -16.66 -33.49 62.70
C GLY A 481 -15.56 -33.83 61.67
N ARG A 482 -14.30 -33.95 62.18
CA ARG A 482 -13.26 -34.98 61.87
C ARG A 482 -12.65 -35.09 60.43
N PRO A 483 -11.46 -35.71 60.26
CA PRO A 483 -10.17 -35.36 60.85
C PRO A 483 -9.02 -35.27 59.79
N ASP A 484 -7.79 -35.05 60.25
CA ASP A 484 -6.51 -35.10 59.52
C ASP A 484 -6.25 -34.14 58.33
N VAL A 485 -5.35 -33.17 58.55
CA VAL A 485 -3.95 -33.23 58.09
C VAL A 485 -3.18 -32.12 58.82
N ALA A 486 -2.24 -32.52 59.69
CA ALA A 486 -1.37 -31.57 60.38
C ALA A 486 -0.19 -31.16 59.47
N GLY A 487 0.09 -29.86 59.34
CA GLY A 487 1.32 -29.45 58.64
C GLY A 487 1.40 -28.06 57.97
N ARG A 488 0.54 -27.07 58.25
CA ARG A 488 0.72 -25.72 57.63
C ARG A 488 0.16 -24.47 58.35
N ARG A 489 -0.22 -24.53 59.64
CA ARG A 489 -0.85 -23.38 60.36
C ARG A 489 0.07 -22.48 61.20
N THR A 490 1.30 -22.90 61.52
CA THR A 490 2.13 -22.22 62.54
C THR A 490 2.77 -20.88 62.12
N ALA A 491 2.52 -20.38 60.91
CA ALA A 491 3.04 -19.08 60.45
C ALA A 491 2.03 -17.92 60.63
N PHE A 492 0.74 -18.18 60.44
CA PHE A 492 -0.30 -17.16 60.55
C PHE A 492 -0.62 -16.83 62.01
N GLU A 493 -0.71 -17.86 62.87
CA GLU A 493 -0.92 -17.69 64.32
C GLU A 493 0.22 -16.91 64.98
N ARG A 494 1.49 -17.16 64.61
CA ARG A 494 2.64 -16.39 65.09
C ARG A 494 2.61 -14.92 64.63
N ARG A 495 2.06 -14.61 63.45
CA ARG A 495 1.84 -13.20 63.02
C ARG A 495 0.66 -12.56 63.73
N ALA A 496 -0.43 -13.28 63.97
CA ALA A 496 -1.61 -12.77 64.69
C ALA A 496 -1.28 -12.42 66.16
N VAL A 497 -0.54 -13.30 66.86
CA VAL A 497 -0.07 -13.02 68.23
C VAL A 497 0.91 -11.83 68.25
N GLY A 498 1.81 -11.72 67.28
CA GLY A 498 2.72 -10.57 67.15
C GLY A 498 2.02 -9.25 66.83
N LEU A 499 0.91 -9.28 66.09
CA LEU A 499 0.07 -8.10 65.84
C LEU A 499 -0.71 -7.68 67.09
N ARG A 500 -1.26 -8.63 67.84
CA ARG A 500 -1.98 -8.35 69.10
C ARG A 500 -1.06 -7.71 70.14
N ALA A 501 0.13 -8.29 70.36
CA ALA A 501 1.14 -7.71 71.25
C ALA A 501 1.62 -6.30 70.82
N ARG A 502 1.61 -5.99 69.51
CA ARG A 502 1.89 -4.63 69.01
C ARG A 502 0.72 -3.68 69.22
N ALA A 503 -0.52 -4.13 69.07
CA ALA A 503 -1.73 -3.34 69.34
C ALA A 503 -1.86 -3.02 70.84
N ASP A 504 -1.61 -3.99 71.73
CA ASP A 504 -1.58 -3.77 73.18
C ASP A 504 -0.41 -2.84 73.58
N GLY A 505 0.72 -2.96 72.88
CA GLY A 505 1.89 -2.09 73.02
C GLY A 505 1.73 -0.66 72.49
N THR A 506 0.80 -0.39 71.56
CA THR A 506 0.43 0.96 71.13
C THR A 506 -0.72 1.52 71.97
N ALA A 507 -1.71 0.71 72.34
CA ALA A 507 -2.81 1.08 73.24
C ALA A 507 -2.29 1.53 74.61
N SER A 508 -1.34 0.81 75.20
CA SER A 508 -0.71 1.20 76.47
C SER A 508 0.03 2.55 76.39
N ARG A 509 0.77 2.81 75.31
CA ARG A 509 1.45 4.11 75.06
C ARG A 509 0.46 5.25 74.79
N LEU A 510 -0.65 4.95 74.12
CA LEU A 510 -1.76 5.90 73.94
C LEU A 510 -2.40 6.21 75.29
N ALA A 511 -2.65 5.22 76.15
CA ALA A 511 -3.14 5.43 77.51
C ALA A 511 -2.16 6.27 78.35
N THR A 512 -0.84 6.05 78.26
CA THR A 512 0.15 6.89 78.97
C THR A 512 0.23 8.32 78.43
N ARG A 513 -0.02 8.52 77.13
CA ARG A 513 -0.12 9.86 76.54
C ARG A 513 -1.45 10.54 76.90
N LEU A 514 -2.55 9.79 76.99
CA LEU A 514 -3.85 10.30 77.40
C LEU A 514 -3.89 10.72 78.87
N THR A 515 -3.21 10.01 79.78
CA THR A 515 -3.01 10.50 81.16
C THR A 515 -2.12 11.74 81.21
N SER A 516 -1.11 11.87 80.34
CA SER A 516 -0.35 13.13 80.21
C SER A 516 -1.19 14.29 79.63
N LEU A 517 -2.17 14.00 78.77
CA LEU A 517 -3.14 14.99 78.25
C LEU A 517 -4.20 15.38 79.29
N ALA A 518 -4.61 14.47 80.18
CA ALA A 518 -5.47 14.80 81.33
C ALA A 518 -4.73 15.73 82.33
N ALA A 519 -3.43 15.50 82.55
CA ALA A 519 -2.59 16.43 83.32
C ALA A 519 -2.40 17.78 82.59
N LEU A 520 -2.40 17.78 81.25
CA LEU A 520 -2.38 19.02 80.46
C LEU A 520 -3.72 19.77 80.52
N SER A 521 -4.87 19.06 80.49
CA SER A 521 -6.19 19.70 80.58
C SER A 521 -6.39 20.37 81.95
N ALA A 522 -5.99 19.71 83.04
CA ALA A 522 -6.00 20.31 84.37
C ALA A 522 -5.09 21.55 84.52
N ARG A 523 -4.04 21.67 83.67
CA ARG A 523 -3.19 22.87 83.56
C ARG A 523 -3.70 23.93 82.58
N LEU A 524 -4.63 23.58 81.69
CA LEU A 524 -5.25 24.51 80.74
C LEU A 524 -6.56 25.09 81.30
N ASP A 525 -7.28 24.36 82.16
CA ASP A 525 -8.45 24.88 82.88
C ASP A 525 -8.10 26.06 83.79
N SER A 526 -6.89 26.15 84.33
CA SER A 526 -6.45 27.34 85.10
C SER A 526 -6.12 28.56 84.22
N LEU A 527 -5.98 28.38 82.90
CA LEU A 527 -5.69 29.45 81.92
C LEU A 527 -6.96 29.90 81.15
N ALA A 528 -7.99 29.06 81.06
CA ALA A 528 -9.17 29.31 80.24
C ALA A 528 -10.18 30.32 80.84
N TRP A 529 -10.09 30.63 82.14
CA TRP A 529 -11.09 31.40 82.89
C TRP A 529 -10.70 32.86 83.22
N GLY A 530 -9.64 33.39 82.59
CA GLY A 530 -9.35 34.82 82.60
C GLY A 530 -10.13 35.59 81.50
N PRO A 531 -10.48 36.87 81.71
CA PRO A 531 -11.16 37.70 80.70
C PRO A 531 -10.22 37.96 79.50
N GLY A 532 -10.30 37.08 78.51
CA GLY A 532 -9.40 37.03 77.34
C GLY A 532 -9.12 35.61 76.82
N GLY A 533 -9.29 34.58 77.66
CA GLY A 533 -8.97 33.18 77.33
C GLY A 533 -9.80 32.55 76.20
N HIS A 534 -10.92 33.16 75.81
CA HIS A 534 -11.87 32.58 74.86
C HIS A 534 -11.35 32.48 73.41
N GLY A 535 -10.55 33.46 72.96
CA GLY A 535 -9.86 33.36 71.67
C GLY A 535 -8.80 32.26 71.67
N ILE A 536 -8.09 32.12 72.80
CA ILE A 536 -7.01 31.15 72.97
C ILE A 536 -7.54 29.72 73.00
N PHE A 537 -8.64 29.44 73.71
CA PHE A 537 -9.21 28.08 73.74
C PHE A 537 -9.75 27.65 72.36
N ILE A 538 -10.41 28.56 71.62
CA ILE A 538 -10.87 28.27 70.25
C ILE A 538 -9.67 28.08 69.31
N ALA A 539 -8.64 28.93 69.41
CA ALA A 539 -7.41 28.75 68.65
C ALA A 539 -6.70 27.42 68.99
N ILE A 540 -6.65 27.01 70.27
CA ILE A 540 -6.07 25.74 70.70
C ILE A 540 -6.88 24.55 70.18
N VAL A 541 -8.21 24.60 70.18
CA VAL A 541 -9.04 23.52 69.61
C VAL A 541 -8.91 23.45 68.10
N ILE A 542 -8.89 24.60 67.40
CA ILE A 542 -8.64 24.65 65.95
C ILE A 542 -7.23 24.12 65.64
N VAL A 543 -6.20 24.56 66.37
CA VAL A 543 -4.82 24.06 66.23
C VAL A 543 -4.73 22.58 66.58
N ALA A 544 -5.44 22.08 67.59
CA ALA A 544 -5.45 20.66 67.94
C ALA A 544 -6.12 19.82 66.84
N VAL A 545 -7.23 20.26 66.27
CA VAL A 545 -7.90 19.60 65.13
C VAL A 545 -7.02 19.66 63.88
N VAL A 546 -6.44 20.82 63.57
CA VAL A 546 -5.49 21.00 62.46
C VAL A 546 -4.25 20.11 62.65
N VAL A 547 -3.70 20.02 63.85
CA VAL A 547 -2.56 19.13 64.17
C VAL A 547 -2.98 17.66 64.10
N LEU A 548 -4.20 17.28 64.47
CA LEU A 548 -4.68 15.90 64.31
C LEU A 548 -4.89 15.53 62.84
N VAL A 549 -5.41 16.46 62.02
CA VAL A 549 -5.56 16.30 60.57
C VAL A 549 -4.20 16.24 59.88
N ILE A 550 -3.26 17.13 60.23
CA ILE A 550 -1.88 17.12 59.74
C ILE A 550 -1.14 15.86 60.19
N ALA A 551 -1.32 15.41 61.43
CA ALA A 551 -0.72 14.16 61.92
C ALA A 551 -1.31 12.92 61.25
N GLY A 552 -2.61 12.94 60.92
CA GLY A 552 -3.25 11.89 60.11
C GLY A 552 -2.71 11.85 58.68
N LEU A 553 -2.56 13.01 58.03
CA LEU A 553 -1.93 13.14 56.71
C LEU A 553 -0.45 12.72 56.73
N ALA A 554 0.30 13.12 57.75
CA ALA A 554 1.71 12.77 57.92
C ALA A 554 1.92 11.28 58.24
N ALA A 555 0.98 10.63 58.96
CA ALA A 555 1.02 9.19 59.23
C ALA A 555 0.83 8.32 57.97
N GLY A 556 0.26 8.88 56.89
CA GLY A 556 0.21 8.26 55.56
C GLY A 556 1.47 8.46 54.71
N LEU A 557 2.35 9.39 55.07
CA LEU A 557 3.56 9.73 54.31
C LEU A 557 4.78 9.02 54.90
N THR A 558 5.28 8.01 54.19
CA THR A 558 6.56 7.37 54.56
C THR A 558 7.74 8.32 54.29
N PRO A 559 8.80 8.32 55.13
CA PRO A 559 9.93 9.25 54.98
C PRO A 559 10.66 9.21 53.62
N ALA A 560 10.52 8.10 52.88
CA ALA A 560 11.08 7.94 51.53
C ALA A 560 10.52 8.98 50.53
N ALA A 561 9.29 9.47 50.73
CA ALA A 561 8.67 10.45 49.84
C ALA A 561 9.26 11.87 49.97
N LEU A 562 9.89 12.20 51.12
CA LEU A 562 10.41 13.56 51.37
C LEU A 562 11.85 13.77 50.87
N ILE A 563 12.65 12.71 50.79
CA ILE A 563 14.07 12.79 50.42
C ILE A 563 14.26 12.88 48.89
N GLY A 564 13.33 12.32 48.10
CA GLY A 564 13.37 12.42 46.63
C GLY A 564 13.04 13.82 46.07
N TRP A 565 12.45 14.72 46.87
CA TRP A 565 11.98 16.03 46.39
C TRP A 565 13.02 17.17 46.53
N LEU A 566 14.08 16.96 47.29
CA LEU A 566 15.17 17.94 47.51
C LEU A 566 16.44 17.66 46.68
N GLY A 567 16.38 16.72 45.74
CA GLY A 567 17.54 16.16 45.04
C GLY A 567 17.47 16.16 43.51
N SER A 568 16.96 17.23 42.87
CA SER A 568 17.30 17.63 41.47
C SER A 568 16.40 18.75 40.93
N ARG A 569 16.95 19.95 40.73
CA ARG A 569 16.65 20.93 39.64
C ARG A 569 17.63 22.13 39.71
N PRO A 570 18.11 22.67 38.58
CA PRO A 570 18.60 21.96 37.38
C PRO A 570 20.00 21.38 37.60
#